data_AF-A0A967HCS8-F1
#
_entry.id   AF-A0A967HCS8-F1
#
_cell.length_a   1.000
_cell.length_b   1.000
_cell.length_c   1.000
_cell.angle_alpha   90.00
_cell.angle_beta   90.00
_cell.angle_gamma   90.00
#
_symmetry.space_group_name_H-M   'P 1'
#
loop_
_entity.id
_entity.type
_entity.pdbx_description
1 polymer ?
#
loop_
_entity_poly.entity_id
_entity_poly.type
_entity_poly.pdbx_seq_one_letter_code
_entity_poly.pdbx_strand_id
1 'polypeptide(L)' 'VQVARDLTQLGAEVDVVMTRSARSFVGEVSFEGVTGRPVRSEILEPGRALDHIRLARAADVVCVAPATA' A
#
# COMPACT_ATOMS: atom_id res chain seq x y z
N VAL A 1 -2.22 -4.36 9.34
CA VAL A 1 -1.03 -3.47 9.50
C VAL A 1 0.25 -4.25 9.81
N GLN A 2 0.22 -5.30 10.63
CA GLN A 2 1.42 -6.03 11.06
C GLN A 2 2.35 -6.47 9.92
N VAL A 3 1.86 -7.10 8.85
CA VAL A 3 2.71 -7.51 7.71
C VAL A 3 3.51 -6.34 7.13
N ALA A 4 2.88 -5.18 6.93
CA ALA A 4 3.55 -3.99 6.41
C ALA A 4 4.62 -3.45 7.38
N ARG A 5 4.32 -3.46 8.69
CA ARG A 5 5.27 -3.07 9.73
C ARG A 5 6.48 -4.00 9.76
N ASP A 6 6.25 -5.31 9.81
CA ASP A 6 7.31 -6.30 9.95
C ASP A 6 8.23 -6.28 8.73
N LEU A 7 7.68 -6.18 7.51
CA LEU A 7 8.47 -6.01 6.28
C LEU A 7 9.28 -4.72 6.28
N THR A 8 8.70 -3.60 6.73
CA THR A 8 9.41 -2.32 6.84
C THR A 8 10.56 -2.43 7.85
N GLN A 9 10.35 -3.09 8.99
CA GLN A 9 11.39 -3.33 10.00
C GLN A 9 12.52 -4.23 9.50
N LEU A 10 12.23 -5.14 8.57
CA LEU A 10 13.22 -5.96 7.88
C LEU A 10 13.96 -5.20 6.76
N GLY A 11 13.65 -3.92 6.54
CA GLY A 11 14.34 -3.05 5.59
C GLY A 11 13.70 -3.01 4.19
N ALA A 12 12.52 -3.58 3.99
CA ALA A 12 11.81 -3.47 2.72
C ALA A 12 11.18 -2.09 2.54
N GLU A 13 11.18 -1.57 1.31
CA GLU A 13 10.31 -0.46 0.94
C GLU A 13 8.89 -0.98 0.71
N VAL A 14 7.94 -0.56 1.56
CA VAL A 14 6.57 -1.08 1.52
C VAL A 14 5.61 0.00 1.02
N ASP A 15 5.17 -0.13 -0.22
CA ASP A 15 4.07 0.66 -0.78
C ASP A 15 2.72 -0.03 -0.51
N VAL A 16 1.79 0.67 0.14
CA VAL A 16 0.46 0.13 0.49
C VAL A 16 -0.60 0.64 -0.47
N VAL A 17 -1.39 -0.29 -0.99
CA VAL A 17 -2.59 -0.01 -1.80
C VAL A 17 -3.80 -0.57 -1.07
N MET A 18 -4.80 0.27 -0.81
CA MET A 18 -6.03 -0.12 -0.11
C MET A 18 -7.23 -0.07 -1.03
N THR A 19 -8.06 -1.12 -1.01
CA THR A 19 -9.37 -1.07 -1.65
C THR A 19 -10.32 -0.18 -0.86
N ARG A 20 -11.40 0.28 -1.50
CA ARG A 20 -12.45 1.06 -0.82
C ARG A 20 -12.98 0.35 0.43
N SER A 21 -13.22 -0.96 0.35
CA SER A 21 -13.72 -1.76 1.47
C SER A 21 -12.69 -1.91 2.58
N ALA A 22 -11.40 -2.08 2.26
CA ALA A 22 -10.34 -2.20 3.27
C ALA A 22 -10.27 -0.96 4.18
N ARG A 23 -10.53 0.24 3.62
CA ARG A 23 -10.55 1.50 4.39
C ARG A 23 -11.67 1.60 5.42
N SER A 24 -12.72 0.78 5.28
CA SER A 24 -13.78 0.69 6.29
C SER A 24 -13.35 -0.10 7.53
N PHE A 25 -12.24 -0.85 7.47
CA PHE A 25 -11.73 -1.65 8.59
C PHE A 25 -10.48 -1.05 9.23
N VAL A 26 -9.58 -0.48 8.43
CA VAL A 26 -8.32 0.10 8.90
C VAL A 26 -8.11 1.44 8.21
N GLY A 27 -7.72 2.47 8.97
CA GLY A 27 -7.41 3.78 8.42
C GLY A 27 -6.05 3.82 7.71
N GLU A 28 -5.95 4.64 6.67
CA GLU A 28 -4.71 4.84 5.90
C GLU A 28 -3.53 5.26 6.79
N VAL A 29 -3.77 6.18 7.74
CA VAL A 29 -2.76 6.70 8.69
C VAL A 29 -2.03 5.60 9.47
N SER A 30 -2.68 4.46 9.73
CA SER A 30 -2.03 3.34 10.43
C SER A 30 -0.94 2.68 9.57
N PHE A 31 -1.13 2.65 8.26
CA PHE A 31 -0.12 2.15 7.32
C PHE A 31 0.94 3.21 7.03
N GLU A 32 0.55 4.48 6.87
CA GLU A 32 1.50 5.58 6.67
C GLU A 32 2.47 5.69 7.85
N GLY A 33 1.98 5.54 9.08
CA GLY A 33 2.81 5.61 10.28
C GLY A 33 3.85 4.49 10.39
N VAL A 34 3.58 3.30 9.85
CA VAL A 34 4.54 2.16 9.93
C VAL A 34 5.41 2.02 8.69
N THR A 35 4.97 2.51 7.54
CA THR A 35 5.73 2.43 6.27
C THR A 35 6.50 3.72 5.96
N GLY A 36 6.09 4.86 6.55
CA GLY A 36 6.63 6.18 6.22
C GLY A 36 6.25 6.66 4.82
N ARG A 37 5.28 6.01 4.15
CA ARG A 37 4.91 6.24 2.75
C ARG A 37 3.41 6.47 2.63
N PRO A 38 2.96 7.29 1.67
CA PRO A 38 1.54 7.53 1.46
C PRO A 38 0.83 6.24 1.02
N VAL A 39 -0.36 6.02 1.56
CA VAL A 39 -1.24 4.94 1.11
C VAL A 39 -1.95 5.40 -0.16
N ARG A 40 -2.07 4.49 -1.14
CA ARG A 40 -2.80 4.74 -2.38
C ARG A 40 -4.11 3.98 -2.37
N SER A 41 -5.17 4.60 -2.87
CA SER A 41 -6.50 3.97 -2.86
C SER A 41 -7.20 3.96 -4.21
N GLU A 42 -6.77 4.81 -5.15
CA GLU A 42 -7.34 4.91 -6.48
C GLU A 42 -6.26 4.69 -7.56
N ILE A 43 -6.64 4.04 -8.65
CA ILE A 43 -5.71 3.71 -9.75
C ILE A 43 -5.31 4.97 -10.56
N LEU A 44 -6.19 5.96 -10.59
CA LEU A 44 -6.04 7.22 -11.30
C LEU A 44 -6.36 8.37 -10.34
N GLU A 45 -5.31 8.95 -9.77
CA GLU A 45 -5.42 10.15 -8.95
C GLU A 45 -4.99 11.39 -9.77
N PRO A 46 -5.67 12.54 -9.62
CA PRO A 46 -5.25 13.78 -10.26
C PRO A 46 -3.78 14.11 -9.96
N GLY A 47 -2.99 14.36 -11.01
CA GLY A 47 -1.54 14.62 -10.86
C GLY A 47 -0.67 13.38 -10.63
N ARG A 48 -1.26 12.18 -10.58
CA ARG A 48 -0.57 10.90 -10.34
C ARG A 48 -0.93 9.82 -11.38
N ALA A 49 -1.34 10.23 -12.58
CA ALA A 49 -1.84 9.33 -13.62
C ALA A 49 -0.86 8.20 -14.01
N LEU A 50 0.45 8.36 -13.77
CA LEU A 50 1.49 7.36 -14.07
C LEU A 50 1.86 6.47 -12.88
N ASP A 51 1.31 6.70 -11.69
CA ASP A 51 1.79 6.03 -10.48
C ASP A 51 1.47 4.54 -10.48
N HIS A 52 0.36 4.09 -11.06
CA HIS A 52 0.05 2.66 -11.19
C HIS A 52 1.09 1.92 -12.05
N ILE A 53 1.65 2.56 -13.08
CA ILE A 53 2.74 2.00 -13.90
C ILE A 53 4.04 1.97 -13.09
N ARG A 54 4.35 3.06 -12.38
CA ARG A 54 5.56 3.15 -11.56
C ARG A 54 5.58 2.10 -10.46
N LEU A 55 4.45 1.92 -9.77
CA LEU A 55 4.28 0.89 -8.75
C LEU A 55 4.51 -0.51 -9.30
N ALA A 56 3.85 -0.83 -10.42
CA ALA A 56 3.97 -2.14 -11.03
C ALA A 56 5.41 -2.44 -11.50
N ARG A 57 6.15 -1.42 -11.94
CA ARG A 57 7.55 -1.58 -12.38
C ARG A 57 8.56 -1.61 -11.24
N ALA A 58 8.29 -0.92 -10.14
CA ALA A 58 9.18 -0.82 -9.00
C ALA A 58 9.02 -1.99 -8.02
N ALA A 59 7.87 -2.68 -8.03
CA ALA A 59 7.61 -3.76 -7.10
C ALA A 59 8.41 -5.03 -7.45
N ASP A 60 9.29 -5.45 -6.54
CA ASP A 60 9.95 -6.76 -6.61
C ASP A 60 8.98 -7.91 -6.26
N VAL A 61 8.02 -7.66 -5.37
CA VAL A 61 7.03 -8.62 -4.87
C VAL A 61 5.69 -7.92 -4.65
N VAL A 62 4.58 -8.62 -4.92
CA VAL A 62 3.23 -8.18 -4.58
C VAL A 62 2.62 -9.14 -3.56
N CYS A 63 2.11 -8.60 -2.45
CA CYS A 63 1.41 -9.35 -1.41
C CYS A 63 -0.01 -8.81 -1.23
N VAL A 64 -1.00 -9.69 -1.27
CA VAL A 64 -2.41 -9.36 -1.00
C VAL A 64 -2.79 -9.92 0.36
N ALA A 65 -3.04 -9.04 1.33
CA ALA A 65 -3.32 -9.43 2.71
C ALA A 65 -4.32 -8.46 3.38
N PRO A 66 -5.52 -8.93 3.77
CA PRO A 66 -6.10 -10.24 3.42
C PRO A 66 -6.50 -10.30 1.93
N ALA A 67 -6.42 -11.49 1.34
CA ALA A 67 -7.02 -11.78 0.04
C ALA A 67 -8.45 -12.30 0.27
N THR A 68 -9.43 -11.41 0.20
CA THR A 68 -10.85 -11.76 0.36
C THR A 68 -11.33 -12.63 -0.82
N ALA A 69 -12.31 -13.51 -0.57
CA ALA A 69 -12.93 -14.38 -1.57
C ALA A 69 -13.82 -13.63 -2.57
#